data_AF-A0A6G1F6J9-F1
#
_entry.id   AF-A0A6G1F6J9-F1
#
_cell.length_a   1.000
_cell.length_b   1.000
_cell.length_c   1.000
_cell.angle_alpha   90.00
_cell.angle_beta   90.00
_cell.angle_gamma   90.00
#
_symmetry.space_group_name_H-M   'P 1'
#
loop_
_entity.id
_entity.type
_entity.pdbx_description
1 polymer ?
#
loop_
_entity_poly.entity_id
_entity_poly.type
_entity_poly.pdbx_seq_one_letter_code
_entity_poly.pdbx_strand_id
1 'polypeptide(L)'
;MSLRISHQDCHIIDCRNGRTLVEFSINGTSRYVVVNPLHPTHDFVLLRPQVPKLGGKGWIPNYNFYHERVFLSNNGTSIILVVLQNAKEIISAQVYSLQSGEWGISITATIELRGQTTQILNIFPPINGKLYIVIHSGCILVLELATGHFFAIELPGRVVDNLTLSCGDDSGLFLIHAKGLQLSIWHRKIINGDDTSDWLLVNEVCECEACDHLEGVSLVGSGDNAEFVFMRLTRSGALVSVNLRTKVEKIYEGVMYGNVFPLMMVWPAIFPMINEGNNQEQ
;
A
#
# COMPACT_ATOMS: atom_id res chain seq x y z
N MET A 1 -22.11 11.69 -20.70
CA MET A 1 -20.83 12.42 -20.84
C MET A 1 -19.72 11.37 -20.85
N SER A 2 -19.16 11.05 -22.02
CA SER A 2 -18.07 10.08 -22.14
C SER A 2 -16.76 10.83 -21.87
N LEU A 3 -16.11 10.53 -20.74
CA LEU A 3 -14.75 11.03 -20.47
C LEU A 3 -13.78 10.18 -21.29
N ARG A 4 -13.18 10.76 -22.33
CA ARG A 4 -11.97 10.22 -22.95
C ARG A 4 -10.78 10.65 -22.10
N ILE A 5 -10.36 9.78 -21.18
CA ILE A 5 -9.10 9.92 -20.45
C ILE A 5 -8.02 9.33 -21.34
N SER A 6 -6.92 10.06 -21.56
CA SER A 6 -5.77 9.53 -22.28
C SER A 6 -5.16 8.37 -21.47
N HIS A 7 -4.71 7.29 -22.13
CA HIS A 7 -4.11 6.15 -21.45
C HIS A 7 -2.83 6.51 -20.65
N GLN A 8 -2.27 7.71 -20.84
CA GLN A 8 -1.00 8.14 -20.25
C GLN A 8 -1.14 8.87 -18.90
N ASP A 9 -2.37 9.22 -18.48
CA ASP A 9 -2.60 10.03 -17.27
C ASP A 9 -3.35 9.27 -16.18
N CYS A 10 -3.29 7.93 -16.14
CA CYS A 10 -4.11 7.09 -15.28
C CYS A 10 -3.27 5.99 -14.60
N HIS A 11 -3.33 5.91 -13.27
CA HIS A 11 -2.55 4.95 -12.47
C HIS A 11 -3.41 4.29 -11.40
N ILE A 12 -3.22 2.98 -11.17
CA ILE A 12 -3.80 2.30 -10.01
C ILE A 12 -2.95 2.67 -8.79
N ILE A 13 -3.60 3.08 -7.69
CA ILE A 13 -2.94 3.49 -6.44
C ILE A 13 -3.12 2.44 -5.35
N ASP A 14 -4.27 1.77 -5.32
CA ASP A 14 -4.61 0.82 -4.27
C ASP A 14 -5.73 -0.13 -4.73
N CYS A 15 -5.82 -1.29 -4.07
CA CYS A 15 -6.91 -2.24 -4.28
C CYS A 15 -7.29 -2.95 -2.98
N ARG A 16 -8.57 -2.87 -2.60
CA ARG A 16 -9.13 -3.49 -1.38
C ARG A 16 -10.54 -4.01 -1.65
N ASN A 17 -10.82 -5.24 -1.23
CA ASN A 17 -12.14 -5.89 -1.30
C ASN A 17 -12.82 -5.77 -2.68
N GLY A 18 -12.10 -6.11 -3.74
CA GLY A 18 -12.59 -6.02 -5.13
C GLY A 18 -12.77 -4.60 -5.68
N ARG A 19 -12.42 -3.57 -4.90
CA ARG A 19 -12.45 -2.17 -5.34
C ARG A 19 -11.04 -1.69 -5.62
N THR A 20 -10.89 -0.95 -6.71
CA THR A 20 -9.63 -0.40 -7.17
C THR A 20 -9.69 1.12 -7.12
N LEU A 21 -8.71 1.73 -6.45
CA LEU A 21 -8.50 3.17 -6.44
C LEU A 21 -7.60 3.54 -7.61
N VAL A 22 -8.08 4.46 -8.42
CA VAL A 22 -7.41 4.93 -9.62
C VAL A 22 -7.20 6.43 -9.52
N GLU A 23 -5.95 6.87 -9.70
CA GLU A 23 -5.59 8.25 -9.93
C GLU A 23 -5.69 8.56 -11.41
N PHE A 24 -6.16 9.75 -11.73
CA PHE A 24 -5.88 10.33 -13.04
C PHE A 24 -5.71 11.85 -12.95
N SER A 25 -4.94 12.41 -13.88
CA SER A 25 -4.70 13.85 -13.94
C SER A 25 -5.64 14.52 -14.94
N ILE A 26 -6.32 15.59 -14.53
CA ILE A 26 -7.04 16.48 -15.44
C ILE A 26 -6.50 17.89 -15.25
N ASN A 27 -5.91 18.45 -16.30
CA ASN A 27 -5.31 19.80 -16.29
C ASN A 27 -4.30 20.00 -15.14
N GLY A 28 -3.49 18.98 -14.85
CA GLY A 28 -2.50 19.00 -13.78
C GLY A 28 -3.08 18.85 -12.36
N THR A 29 -4.38 18.59 -12.21
CA THR A 29 -5.01 18.29 -10.93
C THR A 29 -5.29 16.80 -10.82
N SER A 30 -4.73 16.15 -9.80
CA SER A 30 -5.04 14.76 -9.47
C SER A 30 -6.51 14.59 -9.08
N ARG A 31 -7.12 13.55 -9.63
CA ARG A 31 -8.48 13.11 -9.37
C ARG A 31 -8.46 11.63 -9.03
N TYR A 32 -9.41 11.23 -8.21
CA TYR A 32 -9.48 9.87 -7.68
C TYR A 32 -10.83 9.27 -8.02
N VAL A 33 -10.83 8.03 -8.49
CA VAL A 33 -12.06 7.25 -8.69
C VAL A 33 -11.87 5.89 -8.05
N VAL A 34 -12.92 5.44 -7.37
CA VAL A 34 -13.02 4.05 -6.93
C VAL A 34 -13.85 3.32 -7.97
N VAL A 35 -13.27 2.27 -8.55
CA VAL A 35 -13.93 1.40 -9.52
C VAL A 35 -14.09 0.01 -8.94
N ASN A 36 -15.14 -0.68 -9.36
CA ASN A 36 -15.36 -2.09 -9.06
C ASN A 36 -15.23 -2.87 -10.38
N PRO A 37 -14.05 -3.39 -10.74
CA PRO A 37 -13.82 -4.02 -12.04
C PRO A 37 -14.78 -5.18 -12.35
N LEU A 38 -15.36 -5.79 -11.32
CA LEU A 38 -16.24 -6.95 -11.41
C LEU A 38 -17.73 -6.59 -11.38
N HIS A 39 -18.08 -5.31 -11.21
CA HIS A 39 -19.46 -4.84 -11.35
C HIS A 39 -19.47 -3.59 -12.25
N PRO A 40 -19.20 -3.77 -13.55
CA PRO A 40 -19.03 -2.66 -14.50
C PRO A 40 -20.28 -1.81 -14.69
N THR A 41 -21.46 -2.30 -14.30
CA THR A 41 -22.72 -1.63 -14.60
C THR A 41 -23.09 -0.50 -13.63
N HIS A 42 -22.60 -0.43 -12.38
CA HIS A 42 -23.21 0.50 -11.41
C HIS A 42 -22.34 1.20 -10.34
N ASP A 43 -21.04 0.90 -10.20
CA ASP A 43 -20.27 1.41 -9.04
C ASP A 43 -19.16 2.41 -9.40
N PHE A 44 -19.42 3.36 -10.30
CA PHE A 44 -18.51 4.49 -10.51
C PHE A 44 -18.84 5.60 -9.52
N VAL A 45 -18.22 5.57 -8.35
CA VAL A 45 -18.22 6.76 -7.49
C VAL A 45 -17.06 7.64 -7.95
N LEU A 46 -17.35 8.52 -8.91
CA LEU A 46 -16.44 9.63 -9.22
C LEU A 46 -16.47 10.60 -8.05
N LEU A 47 -15.61 10.35 -7.09
CA LEU A 47 -15.32 11.32 -6.05
C LEU A 47 -14.56 12.45 -6.73
N ARG A 48 -15.12 13.66 -6.72
CA ARG A 48 -14.46 14.88 -7.20
C ARG A 48 -13.94 15.72 -6.04
N PRO A 49 -13.20 15.17 -5.06
CA PRO A 49 -12.67 16.05 -4.07
C PRO A 49 -11.62 16.96 -4.74
N GLN A 50 -11.59 18.22 -4.33
CA GLN A 50 -10.32 18.93 -4.31
C GLN A 50 -9.58 18.41 -3.09
N VAL A 51 -8.34 17.93 -3.26
CA VAL A 51 -7.45 17.63 -2.13
C VAL A 51 -7.52 18.82 -1.15
N PRO A 52 -7.69 18.59 0.16
CA PRO A 52 -7.80 19.68 1.12
C PRO A 52 -6.65 20.65 0.91
N LYS A 53 -6.92 21.96 0.95
CA LYS A 53 -5.86 22.95 0.85
C LYS A 53 -4.86 22.69 1.98
N LEU A 54 -3.69 22.20 1.59
CA LEU A 54 -2.59 21.91 2.47
C LEU A 54 -2.06 23.24 3.04
N GLY A 55 -2.02 23.35 4.37
CA GLY A 55 -1.61 24.56 5.10
C GLY A 55 -2.68 25.01 6.10
N GLY A 56 -2.48 24.75 7.39
CA GLY A 56 -3.42 25.10 8.46
C GLY A 56 -2.94 24.69 9.86
N LYS A 57 -3.84 24.66 10.86
CA LYS A 57 -3.55 24.14 12.21
C LYS A 57 -3.01 22.70 12.12
N GLY A 58 -1.94 22.39 12.85
CA GLY A 58 -1.30 21.06 12.88
C GLY A 58 -0.08 20.90 11.94
N TRP A 59 0.20 21.92 11.11
CA TRP A 59 1.43 21.97 10.31
C TRP A 59 2.63 22.28 11.19
N ILE A 60 3.71 21.50 11.05
CA ILE A 60 4.95 21.81 11.77
C ILE A 60 5.69 22.94 11.02
N PRO A 61 6.08 24.03 11.69
CA PRO A 61 6.94 25.05 11.09
C PRO A 61 8.29 24.46 10.67
N ASN A 62 8.85 24.90 9.53
CA ASN A 62 10.17 24.49 9.04
C ASN A 62 10.34 22.97 8.84
N TYR A 63 9.31 22.28 8.36
CA TYR A 63 9.43 20.87 7.95
C TYR A 63 10.45 20.72 6.81
N ASN A 64 11.17 19.60 6.80
CA ASN A 64 12.18 19.30 5.79
C ASN A 64 11.51 18.74 4.52
N PHE A 65 10.62 17.76 4.71
CA PHE A 65 9.88 17.10 3.63
C PHE A 65 8.43 16.88 4.03
N TYR A 66 7.57 16.76 3.02
CA TYR A 66 6.20 16.28 3.18
C TYR A 66 5.98 15.07 2.28
N HIS A 67 5.19 14.13 2.76
CA HIS A 67 4.77 12.96 2.01
C HIS A 67 3.25 12.90 1.94
N GLU A 68 2.74 12.69 0.73
CA GLU A 68 1.33 12.47 0.47
C GLU A 68 1.12 11.05 -0.05
N ARG A 69 0.13 10.35 0.52
CA ARG A 69 -0.34 9.05 0.03
C ARG A 69 -1.84 8.96 0.12
N VAL A 70 -2.43 8.30 -0.87
CA VAL A 70 -3.86 8.05 -0.94
C VAL A 70 -4.09 6.55 -0.95
N PHE A 71 -5.01 6.09 -0.12
CA PHE A 71 -5.34 4.68 0.06
C PHE A 71 -6.86 4.48 0.06
N LEU A 72 -7.28 3.24 -0.12
CA LEU A 72 -8.59 2.80 0.31
C LEU A 72 -8.55 2.49 1.81
N SER A 73 -9.65 2.76 2.50
CA SER A 73 -9.87 2.20 3.82
C SER A 73 -9.97 0.68 3.77
N ASN A 74 -9.78 0.01 4.92
CA ASN A 74 -9.80 -1.45 5.00
C ASN A 74 -11.06 -2.10 4.43
N ASN A 75 -12.22 -1.46 4.58
CA ASN A 75 -13.49 -1.94 4.03
C ASN A 75 -13.72 -1.52 2.56
N GLY A 76 -12.80 -0.74 1.99
CA GLY A 76 -12.85 -0.21 0.64
C GLY A 76 -13.95 0.83 0.40
N THR A 77 -14.62 1.34 1.44
CA THR A 77 -15.78 2.26 1.28
C THR A 77 -15.39 3.73 1.29
N SER A 78 -14.16 4.06 1.67
CA SER A 78 -13.70 5.43 1.75
C SER A 78 -12.30 5.58 1.21
N ILE A 79 -11.99 6.76 0.69
CA ILE A 79 -10.62 7.13 0.35
C ILE A 79 -10.00 7.78 1.60
N ILE A 80 -8.77 7.39 1.91
CA ILE A 80 -7.96 7.97 2.97
C ILE A 80 -6.81 8.73 2.33
N LEU A 81 -6.66 10.00 2.69
CA LEU A 81 -5.50 10.81 2.35
C LEU A 81 -4.63 10.94 3.60
N VAL A 82 -3.39 10.51 3.48
CA VAL A 82 -2.36 10.59 4.51
C VAL A 82 -1.36 11.65 4.12
N VAL A 83 -1.21 12.66 4.97
CA VAL A 83 -0.19 13.70 4.86
C VAL A 83 0.75 13.57 6.04
N LEU A 84 2.02 13.26 5.76
CA LEU A 84 3.08 13.22 6.76
C LEU A 84 4.03 14.39 6.56
N GLN A 85 4.47 14.95 7.68
CA GLN A 85 5.49 15.98 7.73
C GLN A 85 6.57 15.57 8.69
N ASN A 86 7.82 15.80 8.33
CA ASN A 86 8.94 15.56 9.22
C ASN A 86 9.79 16.82 9.41
N ALA A 87 10.16 17.07 10.66
CA ALA A 87 11.03 18.19 11.04
C ALA A 87 12.01 17.70 12.10
N LYS A 88 13.29 17.60 11.75
CA LYS A 88 14.37 17.11 12.64
C LYS A 88 14.04 15.78 13.32
N GLU A 89 13.45 15.81 14.52
CA GLU A 89 13.11 14.67 15.38
C GLU A 89 11.59 14.50 15.57
N ILE A 90 10.76 15.25 14.85
CA ILE A 90 9.31 15.24 14.96
C ILE A 90 8.69 14.76 13.65
N ILE A 91 7.69 13.88 13.75
CA ILE A 91 6.78 13.53 12.65
C ILE A 91 5.36 13.92 13.03
N SER A 92 4.67 14.63 12.13
CA SER A 92 3.24 14.94 12.22
C SER A 92 2.49 14.20 11.11
N ALA A 93 1.33 13.68 11.44
CA ALA A 93 0.39 13.05 10.52
C ALA A 93 -0.95 13.78 10.55
N GLN A 94 -1.45 14.10 9.37
CA GLN A 94 -2.83 14.50 9.14
C GLN A 94 -3.48 13.44 8.25
N VAL A 95 -4.57 12.85 8.73
CA VAL A 95 -5.32 11.84 7.98
C VAL A 95 -6.71 12.38 7.70
N TYR A 96 -7.07 12.40 6.43
CA TYR A 96 -8.38 12.81 5.95
C TYR A 96 -9.12 11.60 5.39
N SER A 97 -10.44 11.55 5.57
CA SER A 97 -11.29 10.53 4.98
C SER A 97 -12.35 11.15 4.09
N LEU A 98 -12.67 10.45 3.01
CA LEU A 98 -13.68 10.83 2.04
C LEU A 98 -14.65 9.67 1.84
N GLN A 99 -15.87 9.83 2.36
CA GLN A 99 -16.96 8.86 2.25
C GLN A 99 -18.10 9.35 1.35
N SER A 100 -18.57 10.59 1.54
CA SER A 100 -19.78 11.12 0.91
C SER A 100 -19.57 12.38 0.05
N GLY A 101 -18.34 12.61 -0.44
CA GLY A 101 -18.02 13.68 -1.39
C GLY A 101 -17.25 14.88 -0.82
N GLU A 102 -17.12 14.97 0.50
CA GLU A 102 -16.28 15.98 1.17
C GLU A 102 -15.20 15.32 2.04
N TRP A 103 -14.01 15.91 2.06
CA TRP A 103 -12.93 15.48 2.95
C TRP A 103 -13.20 15.94 4.38
N GLY A 104 -13.31 14.99 5.30
CA GLY A 104 -13.26 15.27 6.74
C GLY A 104 -11.84 15.06 7.28
N ILE A 105 -11.35 15.96 8.14
CA ILE A 105 -10.18 15.65 8.97
C ILE A 105 -10.59 14.53 9.92
N SER A 106 -9.90 13.40 9.82
CA SER A 106 -10.15 12.25 10.69
C SER A 106 -9.17 12.26 11.87
N ILE A 107 -7.90 12.61 11.63
CA ILE A 107 -6.84 12.50 12.64
C ILE A 107 -5.82 13.62 12.46
N THR A 108 -5.32 14.15 13.58
CA THR A 108 -4.06 14.88 13.64
C THR A 108 -3.24 14.32 14.80
N ALA A 109 -2.03 13.86 14.51
CA ALA A 109 -1.17 13.19 15.49
C ALA A 109 0.29 13.61 15.28
N THR A 110 1.07 13.62 16.36
CA THR A 110 2.49 13.97 16.32
C THR A 110 3.28 13.04 17.23
N ILE A 111 4.50 12.69 16.83
CA ILE A 111 5.45 11.93 17.65
C ILE A 111 6.84 12.56 17.61
N GLU A 112 7.53 12.55 18.74
CA GLU A 112 8.94 12.93 18.88
C GLU A 112 9.82 11.67 19.00
N LEU A 113 10.86 11.58 18.17
CA LEU A 113 11.72 10.40 18.06
C LEU A 113 13.08 10.55 18.78
N ARG A 114 13.29 11.66 19.49
CA ARG A 114 14.45 11.98 20.36
C ARG A 114 15.80 11.42 19.88
N GLY A 115 16.52 12.21 19.10
CA GLY A 115 17.85 11.88 18.59
C GLY A 115 17.87 10.95 17.37
N GLN A 116 16.71 10.51 16.87
CA GLN A 116 16.61 9.71 15.66
C GLN A 116 16.33 10.57 14.42
N THR A 117 16.79 10.09 13.26
CA THR A 117 16.40 10.65 11.97
C THR A 117 14.92 10.40 11.70
N THR A 118 14.24 11.43 11.19
CA THR A 118 12.81 11.37 10.79
C THR A 118 12.63 11.12 9.30
N GLN A 119 13.67 10.68 8.59
CA GLN A 119 13.55 10.38 7.16
C GLN A 119 12.58 9.22 6.94
N ILE A 120 11.46 9.51 6.29
CA ILE A 120 10.45 8.52 5.92
C ILE A 120 10.90 7.81 4.65
N LEU A 121 10.95 6.48 4.71
CA LEU A 121 11.35 5.62 3.59
C LEU A 121 10.14 5.06 2.86
N ASN A 122 9.11 4.64 3.60
CA ASN A 122 7.89 4.10 3.01
C ASN A 122 6.67 4.31 3.90
N ILE A 123 5.49 4.33 3.28
CA ILE A 123 4.19 4.45 3.93
C ILE A 123 3.31 3.37 3.31
N PHE A 124 2.90 2.39 4.11
CA PHE A 124 2.07 1.29 3.64
C PHE A 124 0.59 1.62 3.73
N PRO A 125 -0.26 0.99 2.89
CA PRO A 125 -1.71 1.07 3.04
C PRO A 125 -2.13 0.67 4.47
N PRO A 126 -3.23 1.24 4.99
CA PRO A 126 -3.75 0.84 6.29
C PRO A 126 -4.01 -0.67 6.37
N ILE A 127 -3.60 -1.27 7.49
CA ILE A 127 -3.81 -2.70 7.81
C ILE A 127 -4.46 -2.72 9.19
N ASN A 128 -5.63 -3.36 9.32
CA ASN A 128 -6.39 -3.45 10.56
C ASN A 128 -6.53 -2.14 11.36
N GLY A 129 -6.84 -1.02 10.68
CA GLY A 129 -7.04 0.28 11.32
C GLY A 129 -5.74 1.01 11.69
N LYS A 130 -4.58 0.47 11.33
CA LYS A 130 -3.27 1.06 11.63
C LYS A 130 -2.55 1.45 10.35
N LEU A 131 -1.88 2.60 10.39
CA LEU A 131 -0.97 3.05 9.33
C LEU A 131 0.47 2.75 9.74
N TYR A 132 1.25 2.15 8.84
CA TYR A 132 2.63 1.74 9.09
C TYR A 132 3.60 2.58 8.26
N ILE A 133 4.55 3.24 8.93
CA ILE A 133 5.47 4.20 8.35
C ILE A 133 6.90 3.75 8.66
N VAL A 134 7.66 3.36 7.64
CA VAL A 134 9.07 2.97 7.82
C VAL A 134 9.93 4.21 7.82
N ILE A 135 10.79 4.32 8.82
CA ILE A 135 11.77 5.40 8.91
C ILE A 135 13.20 4.86 8.90
N HIS A 136 14.14 5.70 8.45
CA HIS A 136 15.54 5.31 8.27
C HIS A 136 16.24 4.90 9.58
N SER A 137 15.71 5.26 10.75
CA SER A 137 16.31 4.86 12.04
C SER A 137 16.15 3.37 12.37
N GLY A 138 15.51 2.57 11.52
CA GLY A 138 15.38 1.12 11.73
C GLY A 138 14.15 0.74 12.55
N CYS A 139 13.09 1.56 12.51
CA CYS A 139 11.81 1.24 13.12
C CYS A 139 10.64 1.56 12.18
N ILE A 140 9.48 0.99 12.53
CA ILE A 140 8.20 1.29 11.93
C ILE A 140 7.41 2.11 12.94
N LEU A 141 7.02 3.32 12.56
CA LEU A 141 6.02 4.07 13.30
C LEU A 141 4.64 3.57 12.92
N VAL A 142 3.85 3.29 13.95
CA VAL A 142 2.47 2.84 13.81
C VAL A 142 1.57 3.93 14.33
N LEU A 143 0.65 4.39 13.47
CA LEU A 143 -0.42 5.30 13.83
C LEU A 143 -1.73 4.52 13.90
N GLU A 144 -2.29 4.42 15.11
CA GLU A 144 -3.62 3.84 15.33
C GLU A 144 -4.69 4.83 14.84
N LEU A 145 -5.41 4.47 13.77
CA LEU A 145 -6.33 5.42 13.13
C LEU A 145 -7.57 5.71 13.99
N ALA A 146 -7.93 4.80 14.90
CA ALA A 146 -9.06 5.00 15.81
C ALA A 146 -8.77 6.05 16.90
N THR A 147 -7.52 6.16 17.35
CA THR A 147 -7.16 6.98 18.52
C THR A 147 -6.22 8.14 18.18
N GLY A 148 -5.57 8.11 17.01
CA GLY A 148 -4.50 9.04 16.66
C GLY A 148 -3.23 8.85 17.48
N HIS A 149 -3.06 7.67 18.09
CA HIS A 149 -1.89 7.38 18.92
C HIS A 149 -0.74 6.82 18.07
N PHE A 150 0.45 7.36 18.27
CA PHE A 150 1.68 6.85 17.69
C PHE A 150 2.44 5.95 18.65
N PHE A 151 3.01 4.88 18.12
CA PHE A 151 4.03 4.08 18.78
C PHE A 151 5.04 3.56 17.77
N ALA A 152 6.20 3.09 18.23
CA ALA A 152 7.25 2.57 17.38
C ALA A 152 7.46 1.08 17.62
N ILE A 153 7.66 0.35 16.54
CA ILE A 153 8.05 -1.06 16.53
C ILE A 153 9.44 -1.15 15.90
N GLU A 154 10.38 -1.82 16.55
CA GLU A 154 11.70 -2.05 15.97
C GLU A 154 11.61 -2.94 14.74
N LEU A 155 12.39 -2.60 13.71
CA LEU A 155 12.53 -3.47 12.56
C LEU A 155 13.37 -4.68 12.96
N PRO A 156 12.87 -5.90 12.72
CA PRO A 156 13.66 -7.10 12.88
C PRO A 156 14.94 -7.00 12.05
N GLY A 157 16.07 -7.45 12.60
CA GLY A 157 17.40 -7.34 11.97
C GLY A 157 17.83 -5.94 11.51
N ARG A 158 17.12 -4.86 11.89
CA ARG A 158 17.31 -3.48 11.42
C ARG A 158 17.30 -3.32 9.90
N VAL A 159 16.53 -4.13 9.18
CA VAL A 159 16.38 -4.01 7.72
C VAL A 159 15.44 -2.86 7.39
N VAL A 160 15.85 -1.93 6.53
CA VAL A 160 15.13 -0.67 6.26
C VAL A 160 14.74 -0.48 4.80
N ASP A 161 15.32 -1.26 3.90
CA ASP A 161 15.14 -1.20 2.46
C ASP A 161 14.47 -2.47 1.93
N ASN A 162 13.99 -2.40 0.68
CA ASN A 162 13.45 -3.53 -0.07
C ASN A 162 12.51 -4.47 0.71
N LEU A 163 11.57 -3.87 1.44
CA LEU A 163 10.61 -4.57 2.28
C LEU A 163 9.17 -4.21 1.90
N THR A 164 8.25 -5.12 2.18
CA THR A 164 6.82 -4.88 2.11
C THR A 164 6.10 -5.46 3.32
N LEU A 165 4.91 -4.93 3.62
CA LEU A 165 4.04 -5.41 4.69
C LEU A 165 2.82 -6.11 4.11
N SER A 166 2.39 -7.17 4.78
CA SER A 166 1.20 -7.94 4.43
C SER A 166 0.30 -8.11 5.65
N CYS A 167 -1.01 -7.96 5.44
CA CYS A 167 -2.02 -8.20 6.46
C CYS A 167 -2.13 -9.70 6.69
N GLY A 168 -1.90 -10.17 7.90
CA GLY A 168 -2.14 -11.56 8.26
C GLY A 168 -3.45 -11.72 8.99
N ASP A 169 -4.60 -11.35 8.42
CA ASP A 169 -5.95 -11.44 9.01
C ASP A 169 -5.97 -11.46 10.56
N ASP A 170 -6.18 -12.64 11.17
CA ASP A 170 -6.14 -12.87 12.63
C ASP A 170 -4.74 -13.25 13.16
N SER A 171 -3.83 -13.60 12.26
CA SER A 171 -2.46 -13.97 12.56
C SER A 171 -1.60 -12.77 12.95
N GLY A 172 -1.88 -11.56 12.48
CA GLY A 172 -1.15 -10.33 12.80
C GLY A 172 -0.53 -9.65 11.58
N LEU A 173 0.72 -9.21 11.70
CA LEU A 173 1.44 -8.48 10.65
C LEU A 173 2.60 -9.31 10.09
N PHE A 174 2.72 -9.36 8.77
CA PHE A 174 3.88 -9.95 8.11
C PHE A 174 4.77 -8.85 7.52
N LEU A 175 6.08 -9.05 7.66
CA LEU A 175 7.11 -8.28 6.98
C LEU A 175 7.88 -9.21 6.06
N ILE A 176 7.94 -8.85 4.79
CA ILE A 176 8.69 -9.58 3.77
C ILE A 176 9.83 -8.67 3.34
N HIS A 177 11.05 -9.17 3.43
CA HIS A 177 12.27 -8.44 3.08
C HIS A 177 13.05 -9.22 2.03
N ALA A 178 13.61 -8.53 1.05
CA ALA A 178 14.43 -9.13 0.00
C ALA A 178 15.87 -8.60 0.03
N LYS A 179 16.84 -9.51 0.15
CA LYS A 179 18.26 -9.22 0.05
C LYS A 179 18.88 -10.02 -1.10
N GLY A 180 19.18 -9.34 -2.21
CA GLY A 180 19.52 -10.06 -3.45
C GLY A 180 18.34 -10.93 -3.88
N LEU A 181 18.56 -12.22 -4.08
CA LEU A 181 17.48 -13.17 -4.38
C LEU A 181 16.84 -13.79 -3.13
N GLN A 182 17.40 -13.57 -1.93
CA GLN A 182 16.92 -14.21 -0.70
C GLN A 182 15.76 -13.44 -0.08
N LEU A 183 14.67 -14.15 0.24
CA LEU A 183 13.53 -13.60 0.97
C LEU A 183 13.55 -14.03 2.44
N SER A 184 13.34 -13.05 3.34
CA SER A 184 13.10 -13.28 4.76
C SER A 184 11.67 -12.85 5.09
N ILE A 185 10.91 -13.74 5.74
CA ILE A 185 9.51 -13.50 6.10
C ILE A 185 9.38 -13.55 7.61
N TRP A 186 9.04 -12.41 8.18
CA TRP A 186 8.87 -12.22 9.61
C TRP A 186 7.42 -11.99 9.95
N HIS A 187 7.02 -12.54 11.09
CA HIS A 187 5.66 -12.48 11.57
C HIS A 187 5.63 -11.86 12.96
N ARG A 188 4.78 -10.86 13.13
CA ARG A 188 4.47 -10.25 14.41
C ARG A 188 3.01 -10.58 14.75
N LYS A 189 2.82 -11.38 15.80
CA LYS A 189 1.47 -11.69 16.28
C LYS A 189 0.85 -10.48 16.95
N ILE A 190 -0.44 -10.29 16.75
CA ILE A 190 -1.24 -9.37 17.55
C ILE A 190 -1.88 -10.23 18.65
N ILE A 191 -1.49 -10.02 19.91
CA ILE A 191 -2.00 -10.79 21.05
C ILE A 191 -2.96 -9.89 21.83
N ASN A 192 -4.24 -10.26 21.91
CA ASN A 192 -5.27 -9.50 22.66
C ASN A 192 -5.40 -8.03 22.24
N GLY A 193 -5.16 -7.71 20.96
CA GLY A 193 -5.18 -6.33 20.45
C GLY A 193 -3.94 -5.51 20.80
N ASP A 194 -3.01 -6.08 21.57
CA ASP A 194 -1.72 -5.47 21.89
C ASP A 194 -0.65 -5.90 20.87
N ASP A 195 0.17 -4.93 20.46
CA ASP A 195 1.18 -5.06 19.43
C ASP A 195 2.57 -5.33 20.05
N THR A 196 2.61 -6.00 21.20
CA THR A 196 3.82 -6.23 22.01
C THR A 196 4.60 -7.50 21.64
N SER A 197 4.09 -8.35 20.75
CA SER A 197 4.80 -9.56 20.32
C SER A 197 6.06 -9.19 19.57
N ASP A 198 7.17 -9.88 19.87
CA ASP A 198 8.37 -9.77 19.03
C ASP A 198 8.14 -10.37 17.63
N TRP A 199 9.01 -9.98 16.71
CA TRP A 199 9.06 -10.53 15.36
C TRP A 199 9.65 -11.94 15.39
N LEU A 200 8.95 -12.88 14.76
CA LEU A 200 9.39 -14.26 14.61
C LEU A 200 9.71 -14.52 13.14
N LEU A 201 10.90 -15.06 12.87
CA LEU A 201 11.25 -15.53 11.54
C LEU A 201 10.47 -16.81 11.25
N VAL A 202 9.53 -16.72 10.31
CA VAL A 202 8.65 -17.83 9.94
C VAL A 202 9.22 -18.61 8.77
N ASN A 203 9.88 -17.91 7.84
CA ASN A 203 10.40 -18.55 6.66
C ASN A 203 11.55 -17.75 6.06
N GLU A 204 12.57 -18.45 5.60
CA GLU A 204 13.57 -17.93 4.68
C GLU A 204 13.36 -18.67 3.36
N VAL A 205 12.87 -17.95 2.35
CA VAL A 205 12.46 -18.55 1.08
C VAL A 205 13.40 -18.13 -0.04
N CYS A 206 13.77 -19.17 -0.79
CA CYS A 206 14.34 -19.29 -2.14
C CYS A 206 15.18 -18.17 -2.72
N GLU A 207 16.38 -18.58 -3.14
CA GLU A 207 16.98 -18.22 -4.43
C GLU A 207 15.92 -18.38 -5.52
N CYS A 208 15.55 -17.29 -6.19
CA CYS A 208 14.68 -17.35 -7.36
C CYS A 208 15.36 -18.21 -8.43
N GLU A 209 14.90 -19.45 -8.63
CA GLU A 209 15.54 -20.40 -9.56
C GLU A 209 15.49 -19.89 -11.00
N ALA A 210 14.45 -19.13 -11.32
CA ALA A 210 14.29 -18.50 -12.62
C ALA A 210 15.14 -17.24 -12.82
N CYS A 211 15.75 -16.71 -11.76
CA CYS A 211 16.53 -15.48 -11.81
C CYS A 211 18.02 -15.79 -11.98
N ASP A 212 18.71 -14.98 -12.79
CA ASP A 212 20.16 -15.03 -12.81
C ASP A 212 20.70 -14.53 -11.45
N HIS A 213 21.75 -15.17 -10.93
CA HIS A 213 22.44 -14.76 -9.69
C HIS A 213 22.99 -13.33 -9.78
N LEU A 214 23.10 -12.79 -11.00
CA LEU A 214 23.49 -11.42 -11.28
C LEU A 214 22.32 -10.41 -11.25
N GLU A 215 21.07 -10.87 -11.15
CA GLU A 215 19.89 -10.02 -11.02
C GLU A 215 19.62 -9.65 -9.56
N GLY A 216 19.45 -8.35 -9.31
CA GLY A 216 18.82 -7.87 -8.09
C GLY A 216 17.30 -7.92 -8.23
N VAL A 217 16.60 -7.90 -7.09
CA VAL A 217 15.13 -7.81 -7.07
C VAL A 217 14.65 -6.63 -6.25
N SER A 218 13.53 -6.06 -6.64
CA SER A 218 12.78 -5.07 -5.86
C SER A 218 11.41 -5.62 -5.53
N LEU A 219 11.01 -5.60 -4.26
CA LEU A 219 9.64 -5.93 -3.87
C LEU A 219 8.68 -4.85 -4.36
N VAL A 220 7.64 -5.25 -5.09
CA VAL A 220 6.66 -4.32 -5.70
C VAL A 220 5.23 -4.56 -5.23
N GLY A 221 5.00 -5.60 -4.44
CA GLY A 221 3.69 -5.91 -3.86
C GLY A 221 3.71 -7.23 -3.08
N SER A 222 2.69 -7.44 -2.25
CA SER A 222 2.44 -8.74 -1.61
C SER A 222 0.94 -8.97 -1.48
N GLY A 223 0.56 -10.24 -1.42
CA GLY A 223 -0.79 -10.65 -1.03
C GLY A 223 -0.97 -10.64 0.47
N ASP A 224 -2.21 -10.73 0.91
CA ASP A 224 -2.52 -10.96 2.33
C ASP A 224 -1.98 -12.33 2.79
N ASN A 225 -1.84 -12.49 4.10
CA ASN A 225 -1.31 -13.66 4.80
C ASN A 225 0.10 -14.09 4.37
N ALA A 226 0.87 -13.17 3.77
CA ALA A 226 2.13 -13.47 3.11
C ALA A 226 2.03 -14.71 2.19
N GLU A 227 0.92 -14.87 1.47
CA GLU A 227 0.71 -16.02 0.58
C GLU A 227 1.59 -15.92 -0.66
N PHE A 228 1.69 -14.73 -1.23
CA PHE A 228 2.50 -14.45 -2.41
C PHE A 228 3.19 -13.10 -2.30
N VAL A 229 4.35 -13.00 -2.96
CA VAL A 229 5.09 -11.75 -3.12
C VAL A 229 5.33 -11.50 -4.60
N PHE A 230 5.28 -10.22 -4.98
CA PHE A 230 5.63 -9.76 -6.31
C PHE A 230 6.97 -9.03 -6.26
N MET A 231 7.87 -9.45 -7.14
CA MET A 231 9.22 -8.93 -7.25
C MET A 231 9.48 -8.49 -8.68
N ARG A 232 10.15 -7.36 -8.85
CA ARG A 232 10.67 -6.92 -10.14
C ARG A 232 12.16 -7.21 -10.21
N LEU A 233 12.59 -7.86 -11.28
CA LEU A 233 13.99 -8.12 -11.57
C LEU A 233 14.63 -6.82 -12.09
N THR A 234 15.70 -6.37 -11.44
CA THR A 234 16.27 -5.03 -11.67
C THR A 234 16.85 -4.85 -13.08
N ARG A 235 17.37 -5.92 -13.69
CA ARG A 235 18.00 -5.84 -15.03
C ARG A 235 16.99 -6.07 -16.15
N SER A 236 16.28 -7.20 -16.11
CA SER A 236 15.30 -7.54 -17.16
C SER A 236 14.00 -6.75 -17.06
N GLY A 237 13.67 -6.20 -15.89
CA GLY A 237 12.39 -5.56 -15.61
C GLY A 237 11.22 -6.54 -15.47
N ALA A 238 11.47 -7.85 -15.63
CA ALA A 238 10.47 -8.89 -15.52
C ALA A 238 9.81 -8.88 -14.14
N LEU A 239 8.52 -9.19 -14.11
CA LEU A 239 7.78 -9.34 -12.86
C LEU A 239 7.73 -10.83 -12.52
N VAL A 240 8.04 -11.17 -11.27
CA VAL A 240 7.98 -12.53 -10.73
C VAL A 240 7.01 -12.54 -9.56
N SER A 241 6.07 -13.48 -9.56
CA SER A 241 5.26 -13.79 -8.38
C SER A 241 5.73 -15.11 -7.78
N VAL A 242 5.98 -15.13 -6.47
CA VAL A 242 6.36 -16.34 -5.74
C VAL A 242 5.30 -16.65 -4.71
N ASN A 243 4.74 -17.86 -4.75
CA ASN A 243 3.92 -18.37 -3.65
C ASN A 243 4.85 -18.78 -2.50
N LEU A 244 4.76 -18.10 -1.36
CA LEU A 244 5.71 -18.25 -0.26
C LEU A 244 5.53 -19.57 0.51
N ARG A 245 4.40 -20.25 0.33
CA ARG A 245 4.10 -21.56 0.93
C ARG A 245 4.57 -22.71 0.04
N THR A 246 4.22 -22.68 -1.25
CA THR A 246 4.52 -23.77 -2.20
C THR A 246 5.84 -23.58 -2.93
N LYS A 247 6.43 -22.38 -2.85
CA LYS A 247 7.65 -21.97 -3.57
C LYS A 247 7.50 -21.99 -5.09
N VAL A 248 6.26 -21.98 -5.59
CA VAL A 248 6.00 -21.92 -7.03
C VAL A 248 6.19 -20.49 -7.52
N GLU A 249 6.97 -20.35 -8.58
CA GLU A 249 7.28 -19.08 -9.24
C GLU A 249 6.52 -18.93 -10.55
N LYS A 250 6.14 -17.71 -10.88
CA LYS A 250 5.57 -17.36 -12.17
C LYS A 250 6.15 -16.04 -12.66
N ILE A 251 6.66 -16.06 -13.88
CA ILE A 251 7.29 -14.90 -14.53
C ILE A 251 6.28 -14.29 -15.49
N TYR A 252 6.27 -12.96 -15.52
CA TYR A 252 5.47 -12.15 -16.41
C TYR A 252 6.41 -11.22 -17.18
N GLU A 253 6.49 -11.45 -18.49
CA GLU A 253 7.25 -10.61 -19.42
C GLU A 253 6.37 -9.50 -20.01
N GLY A 254 6.98 -8.40 -20.45
CA GLY A 254 6.27 -7.29 -21.08
C GLY A 254 5.41 -6.44 -20.13
N VAL A 255 5.57 -6.61 -18.81
CA VAL A 255 4.87 -5.80 -17.82
C VAL A 255 5.54 -4.43 -17.70
N MET A 256 4.76 -3.37 -17.90
CA MET A 256 5.24 -1.99 -17.78
C MET A 256 5.69 -1.67 -16.33
N TYR A 257 6.59 -0.69 -16.21
CA TYR A 257 7.02 -0.18 -14.91
C TYR A 257 5.82 0.38 -14.12
N GLY A 258 5.72 -0.01 -12.85
CA GLY A 258 4.66 0.38 -11.94
C GLY A 258 4.58 -0.50 -10.69
N ASN A 259 3.70 -0.11 -9.77
CA ASN A 259 3.34 -0.90 -8.59
C ASN A 259 2.39 -2.04 -8.99
N VAL A 260 2.44 -3.14 -8.23
CA VAL A 260 1.56 -4.30 -8.46
C VAL A 260 0.58 -4.43 -7.31
N PHE A 261 -0.70 -4.36 -7.63
CA PHE A 261 -1.78 -4.49 -6.67
C PHE A 261 -2.53 -5.80 -6.93
N PRO A 262 -2.40 -6.81 -6.06
CA PRO A 262 -3.25 -7.99 -6.20
C PRO A 262 -4.71 -7.60 -6.00
N LEU A 263 -5.56 -8.02 -6.93
CA LEU A 263 -7.00 -7.83 -6.82
C LEU A 263 -7.53 -8.84 -5.78
N MET A 264 -7.53 -8.45 -4.51
CA MET A 264 -8.05 -9.28 -3.42
C MET A 264 -9.58 -9.31 -3.46
N MET A 265 -10.17 -10.50 -3.47
CA MET A 265 -11.62 -10.73 -3.54
C MET A 265 -12.08 -11.65 -2.41
N VAL A 266 -13.31 -11.45 -1.95
CA VAL A 266 -14.00 -12.44 -1.11
C VAL A 266 -14.29 -13.66 -1.99
N TRP A 267 -13.86 -14.84 -1.56
CA TRP A 267 -14.14 -16.10 -2.23
C TRP A 267 -15.51 -16.66 -1.76
N PRO A 268 -16.36 -17.20 -2.66
CA PRO A 268 -16.17 -17.33 -4.10
C PRO A 268 -16.28 -15.98 -4.83
N ALA A 269 -15.37 -15.75 -5.78
CA ALA A 269 -15.42 -14.56 -6.61
C ALA A 269 -16.72 -14.54 -7.42
N ILE A 270 -17.46 -13.43 -7.33
CA ILE A 270 -18.67 -13.21 -8.11
C ILE A 270 -18.25 -12.40 -9.34
N PHE A 271 -18.25 -13.04 -10.51
CA PHE A 271 -17.98 -12.36 -11.77
C PHE A 271 -19.28 -11.79 -12.35
N PRO A 272 -19.23 -10.62 -13.00
CA PRO A 272 -20.39 -10.08 -13.67
C PRO A 272 -20.75 -10.98 -14.86
N MET A 273 -22.03 -11.18 -15.10
CA MET A 273 -22.50 -11.86 -16.30
C MET A 273 -22.13 -10.98 -17.50
N ILE A 274 -21.28 -11.49 -18.40
CA ILE A 274 -20.97 -10.79 -19.66
C ILE A 274 -22.25 -10.86 -20.50
N ASN A 275 -22.95 -9.74 -20.64
CA ASN A 275 -24.00 -9.64 -21.64
C ASN A 275 -23.31 -9.60 -23.02
N GLU A 276 -23.38 -10.71 -23.75
CA GLU A 276 -23.07 -10.77 -25.18
C GLU A 276 -24.14 -10.00 -25.97
N GLY A 277 -24.22 -8.69 -25.76
CA GLY A 277 -25.13 -7.80 -26.45
C GLY A 277 -24.33 -6.85 -27.34
N ASN A 278 -24.32 -7.16 -28.64
CA ASN A 278 -23.88 -6.34 -29.80
C ASN A 278 -22.62 -6.79 -30.55
N ASN A 279 -22.52 -8.09 -30.84
CA ASN A 279 -21.93 -8.54 -32.12
C ASN A 279 -23.07 -8.79 -33.13
N GLN A 280 -23.71 -7.72 -33.60
CA GLN A 280 -24.37 -7.77 -34.90
C GLN A 280 -23.62 -6.78 -35.80
N GLU A 281 -22.82 -7.34 -36.69
CA GLU A 281 -22.40 -6.68 -37.92
C GLU A 281 -23.65 -6.14 -38.64
N GLN A 282 -23.66 -4.84 -38.90
CA GLN A 282 -24.32 -4.24 -40.06
C GLN A 282 -23.37 -3.22 -40.67
#